data_AF-A0A3C0B0G5-F1
#
_entry.id   AF-A0A3C0B0G5-F1
#
_cell.length_a   1.000
_cell.length_b   1.000
_cell.length_c   1.000
_cell.angle_alpha   90.00
_cell.angle_beta   90.00
_cell.angle_gamma   90.00
#
_symmetry.space_group_name_H-M   'P 1'
#
loop_
_entity.id
_entity.type
_entity.pdbx_description
1 polymer ?
#
loop_
_entity_poly.entity_id
_entity_poly.type
_entity_poly.pdbx_seq_one_letter_code
_entity_poly.pdbx_strand_id
1 'polypeptide(L)'
;DDLAALFASGFIFYNSYKIFRPALGEIMDENLYDDLIIEIRKVSLQVKGVESTEKCFIRKAGMKYHVDLHAIVKANITVREGHDISHLLKDTLRAEIPELGHVLI
;
A
#
# COMPACT_ATOMS: atom_id res chain seq x y z
N ASP A 1 -20.92 9.79 43.41
CA ASP A 1 -20.08 8.76 42.79
C ASP A 1 -20.64 8.23 41.48
N ASP A 2 -21.87 7.73 41.41
CA ASP A 2 -22.40 7.07 40.20
C ASP A 2 -22.45 7.96 38.94
N LEU A 3 -22.79 9.24 39.09
CA LEU A 3 -22.81 10.19 37.97
C LEU A 3 -21.39 10.51 37.45
N ALA A 4 -20.42 10.60 38.36
CA ALA A 4 -19.02 10.81 37.99
C ALA A 4 -18.44 9.57 37.30
N ALA A 5 -18.84 8.38 37.75
CA ALA A 5 -18.49 7.12 37.10
C ALA A 5 -19.10 6.99 35.69
N LEU A 6 -20.33 7.46 35.48
CA LEU A 6 -20.95 7.50 34.15
C LEU A 6 -20.24 8.47 33.20
N PHE A 7 -19.83 9.64 33.70
CA PHE A 7 -19.03 10.58 32.92
C PHE A 7 -17.64 10.00 32.56
N ALA A 8 -16.98 9.36 33.53
CA ALA A 8 -15.68 8.75 33.32
C ALA A 8 -15.76 7.59 32.31
N SER A 9 -16.77 6.72 32.42
CA SER A 9 -16.95 5.61 31.49
C SER A 9 -17.27 6.07 30.07
N GLY A 10 -18.07 7.13 29.91
CA GLY A 10 -18.31 7.77 28.61
C GLY A 10 -17.03 8.34 27.98
N PHE A 11 -16.19 9.00 28.78
CA PHE A 11 -14.90 9.52 28.33
C PHE A 11 -13.94 8.41 27.91
N ILE A 12 -13.86 7.32 28.69
CA ILE A 12 -13.05 6.14 28.36
C ILE A 12 -13.56 5.52 27.06
N PHE A 13 -14.87 5.32 26.92
CA PHE A 13 -15.46 4.71 25.73
C PHE A 13 -15.19 5.53 24.46
N TYR A 14 -15.30 6.85 24.55
CA TYR A 14 -14.98 7.76 23.44
C TYR A 14 -13.53 7.63 22.97
N ASN A 15 -12.57 7.62 23.91
CA ASN A 15 -11.16 7.47 23.58
C ASN A 15 -10.85 6.07 23.04
N SER A 16 -11.43 5.02 23.64
CA SER A 16 -11.31 3.65 23.15
C SER A 16 -11.80 3.52 21.71
N TYR A 17 -12.96 4.09 21.38
CA TYR A 17 -13.47 4.09 20.01
C TYR A 17 -12.53 4.83 19.05
N LYS A 18 -11.98 5.98 19.47
CA LYS A 18 -11.05 6.76 18.65
C LYS A 18 -9.73 6.04 18.36
N ILE A 19 -9.22 5.25 19.31
CA ILE A 19 -8.01 4.42 19.12
C ILE A 19 -8.33 3.16 18.31
N PHE A 20 -9.49 2.57 18.54
CA PHE A 20 -9.89 1.31 17.92
C PHE A 20 -10.31 1.44 16.45
N ARG A 21 -10.93 2.57 16.06
CA ARG A 21 -11.41 2.78 14.69
C ARG A 21 -10.27 2.72 13.64
N PRO A 22 -9.12 3.39 13.80
CA PRO A 22 -7.98 3.24 12.88
C PRO A 22 -7.42 1.83 12.86
N ALA A 23 -7.28 1.18 14.02
CA ALA A 23 -6.75 -0.19 14.10
C ALA A 23 -7.65 -1.20 13.37
N LEU A 24 -8.97 -1.05 13.47
CA LEU A 24 -9.90 -1.86 12.67
C LEU A 24 -9.80 -1.56 11.16
N GLY A 25 -9.64 -0.30 10.77
CA GLY A 25 -9.45 0.08 9.36
C GLY A 25 -8.19 -0.56 8.76
N GLU A 26 -7.10 -0.60 9.51
CA GLU A 26 -5.87 -1.31 9.13
C GLU A 26 -6.07 -2.83 8.99
N ILE A 27 -6.86 -3.46 9.88
CA ILE A 27 -7.12 -4.91 9.82
C ILE A 27 -8.06 -5.29 8.67
N MET A 28 -9.02 -4.41 8.36
CA MET A 28 -10.05 -4.67 7.36
C MET A 28 -9.55 -4.45 5.92
N ASP A 29 -8.28 -4.05 5.74
CA ASP A 29 -7.72 -3.59 4.46
C ASP A 29 -8.68 -2.59 3.76
N GLU A 30 -9.30 -1.70 4.56
CA GLU A 30 -10.14 -0.61 4.04
C GLU A 30 -9.26 0.22 3.09
N ASN A 31 -9.71 0.52 1.86
CA ASN A 31 -8.98 1.24 0.78
C ASN A 31 -8.41 2.61 1.23
N LEU A 32 -7.40 2.58 2.09
CA LEU A 32 -6.76 3.72 2.74
C LEU A 32 -5.50 4.14 1.98
N TYR A 33 -5.12 3.37 0.95
CA TYR A 33 -3.86 3.55 0.23
C TYR A 33 -4.05 4.10 -1.19
N ASP A 34 -5.21 4.69 -1.50
CA ASP A 34 -5.48 5.23 -2.85
C ASP A 34 -4.39 6.21 -3.31
N ASP A 35 -3.92 7.08 -2.41
CA ASP A 35 -2.81 8.00 -2.69
C ASP A 35 -1.50 7.26 -3.02
N LEU A 36 -1.18 6.20 -2.26
CA LEU A 36 0.00 5.38 -2.49
C LEU A 36 -0.12 4.55 -3.79
N ILE A 37 -1.32 4.09 -4.14
CA ILE A 37 -1.59 3.42 -5.43
C ILE A 37 -1.34 4.40 -6.59
N ILE A 38 -1.82 5.64 -6.47
CA ILE A 38 -1.61 6.69 -7.47
C ILE A 38 -0.10 6.99 -7.61
N GLU A 39 0.61 7.08 -6.49
CA GLU A 39 2.06 7.30 -6.47
C GLU A 39 2.84 6.14 -7.11
N ILE A 40 2.55 4.89 -6.71
CA ILE A 40 3.15 3.68 -7.31
C ILE A 40 2.91 3.66 -8.81
N ARG A 41 1.68 3.97 -9.27
CA ARG A 41 1.36 4.02 -10.70
C ARG A 41 2.17 5.09 -11.42
N LYS A 42 2.29 6.28 -10.83
CA LYS A 42 3.06 7.39 -11.40
C LYS A 42 4.54 7.04 -11.55
N VAL A 43 5.16 6.45 -10.52
CA VAL A 43 6.55 6.00 -10.55
C VAL A 43 6.74 4.85 -11.54
N SER A 44 5.80 3.91 -11.58
CA SER A 44 5.86 2.76 -12.50
C SER A 44 5.90 3.18 -13.97
N LEU A 45 5.15 4.21 -14.34
CA LEU A 45 5.11 4.75 -15.70
C LEU A 45 6.41 5.48 -16.12
N GLN A 46 7.31 5.79 -15.18
CA GLN A 46 8.62 6.36 -15.49
C GLN A 46 9.62 5.28 -15.94
N VAL A 47 9.33 4.01 -15.66
CA VAL A 47 10.20 2.88 -15.98
C VAL A 47 10.03 2.50 -17.44
N LYS A 48 11.13 2.56 -18.20
CA LYS A 48 11.13 2.22 -19.63
C LYS A 48 10.72 0.76 -19.83
N GLY A 49 9.65 0.55 -20.61
CA GLY A 49 9.13 -0.78 -20.93
C GLY A 49 7.81 -1.12 -20.25
N VAL A 50 7.41 -0.34 -19.23
CA VAL A 50 6.08 -0.41 -18.62
C VAL A 50 5.11 0.45 -19.43
N GLU A 51 4.05 -0.14 -19.96
CA GLU A 51 3.01 0.58 -20.72
C GLU A 51 1.87 1.07 -19.81
N SER A 52 1.52 0.28 -18.80
CA SER A 52 0.53 0.63 -17.78
C SER A 52 0.67 -0.32 -16.58
N THR A 53 -0.06 -0.02 -15.51
CA THR A 53 -0.30 -0.93 -14.38
C THR A 53 -1.78 -1.29 -14.34
N GLU A 54 -2.11 -2.51 -13.91
CA GLU A 54 -3.51 -2.95 -13.74
C GLU A 54 -3.86 -3.03 -12.25
N LYS A 55 -3.63 -4.19 -11.63
CA LYS A 55 -3.91 -4.43 -10.21
C LYS A 55 -2.72 -4.00 -9.37
N CYS A 56 -2.99 -3.29 -8.27
CA CYS A 56 -2.01 -2.90 -7.28
C CYS A 56 -2.60 -3.20 -5.90
N PHE A 57 -2.20 -4.32 -5.31
CA PHE A 57 -2.63 -4.69 -3.96
C PHE A 57 -1.57 -4.24 -2.97
N ILE A 58 -2.00 -3.49 -1.95
CA ILE A 58 -1.14 -2.96 -0.92
C ILE A 58 -1.58 -3.52 0.41
N ARG A 59 -0.63 -4.04 1.17
CA ARG A 59 -0.84 -4.51 2.54
C ARG A 59 0.20 -3.90 3.46
N LYS A 60 -0.23 -3.34 4.59
CA LYS A 60 0.68 -2.84 5.61
C LYS A 60 1.22 -3.99 6.48
N ALA A 61 2.53 -4.03 6.65
CA ALA A 61 3.25 -4.97 7.50
C ALA A 61 4.17 -4.19 8.46
N GLY A 62 3.64 -3.85 9.63
CA GLY A 62 4.32 -2.99 10.61
C GLY A 62 4.47 -1.57 10.06
N MET A 63 5.72 -1.12 9.91
CA MET A 63 6.06 0.22 9.40
C MET A 63 6.28 0.27 7.88
N LYS A 64 6.11 -0.85 7.18
CA LYS A 64 6.36 -0.96 5.74
C LYS A 64 5.14 -1.48 4.98
N TYR A 65 5.11 -1.23 3.69
CA TYR A 65 4.08 -1.73 2.78
C TYR A 65 4.61 -2.90 1.95
N HIS A 66 3.76 -3.89 1.77
CA HIS A 66 3.94 -4.99 0.82
C HIS A 66 3.03 -4.74 -0.36
N VAL A 67 3.61 -4.79 -1.56
CA VAL A 67 2.91 -4.48 -2.82
C VAL A 67 2.97 -5.67 -3.75
N ASP A 68 1.82 -5.99 -4.32
CA ASP A 68 1.68 -6.90 -5.46
C ASP A 68 1.13 -6.08 -6.65
N LEU A 69 1.97 -5.92 -7.67
CA LEU A 69 1.75 -4.99 -8.78
C LEU A 69 1.77 -5.71 -10.11
N HIS A 70 0.66 -5.67 -10.84
CA HIS A 70 0.62 -6.16 -12.21
C HIS A 70 1.05 -5.06 -13.18
N ALA A 71 2.22 -5.22 -13.79
CA ALA A 71 2.72 -4.35 -14.85
C ALA A 71 2.33 -4.89 -16.24
N ILE A 72 1.87 -4.00 -17.12
CA ILE A 72 1.60 -4.27 -18.52
C ILE A 72 2.84 -3.88 -19.31
N VAL A 73 3.36 -4.83 -20.09
CA VAL A 73 4.51 -4.66 -20.98
C VAL A 73 4.13 -5.10 -22.39
N LYS A 74 4.94 -4.73 -23.38
CA LYS A 74 4.70 -5.09 -24.78
C LYS A 74 4.61 -6.61 -24.97
N ALA A 75 3.59 -7.07 -25.68
CA ALA A 75 3.34 -8.50 -25.90
C ALA A 75 4.42 -9.22 -26.73
N ASN A 76 5.26 -8.49 -27.45
CA ASN A 76 6.26 -9.05 -28.37
C ASN A 76 7.70 -9.10 -27.79
N ILE A 77 7.86 -8.90 -26.47
CA ILE A 77 9.16 -9.03 -25.81
C ILE A 77 9.41 -10.47 -25.38
N THR A 78 10.68 -10.80 -25.16
CA THR A 78 11.08 -12.08 -24.59
C THR A 78 10.81 -12.13 -23.09
N VAL A 79 10.67 -13.34 -22.53
CA VAL A 79 10.52 -13.54 -21.07
C VAL A 79 11.68 -12.91 -20.29
N ARG A 80 12.89 -12.96 -20.84
CA ARG A 80 14.08 -12.34 -20.25
C ARG A 80 13.94 -10.83 -20.16
N GLU A 81 13.54 -10.17 -21.25
CA GLU A 81 13.32 -8.73 -21.25
C GLU A 81 12.20 -8.33 -20.28
N GLY A 82 11.12 -9.12 -20.21
CA GLY A 82 10.05 -8.90 -19.24
C GLY A 82 10.55 -9.01 -17.78
N HIS A 83 11.39 -10.01 -17.50
CA HIS A 83 12.03 -10.18 -16.20
C HIS A 83 12.99 -9.03 -15.85
N ASP A 84 13.76 -8.54 -16.82
CA ASP A 84 14.65 -7.40 -16.63
C ASP A 84 13.84 -6.11 -16.35
N ILE A 85 12.72 -5.91 -17.03
CA ILE A 85 11.79 -4.79 -16.78
C ILE A 85 11.17 -4.90 -15.38
N SER A 86 10.75 -6.09 -14.94
CA SER A 86 10.17 -6.26 -13.60
C SER A 86 11.20 -6.03 -12.49
N HIS A 87 12.45 -6.45 -12.69
CA HIS A 87 13.56 -6.12 -11.80
C HIS A 87 13.81 -4.62 -11.72
N LEU A 88 13.90 -3.95 -12.88
CA LEU A 88 14.09 -2.49 -12.92
C LEU A 88 12.94 -1.76 -12.23
N LEU A 89 11.70 -2.16 -12.51
CA LEU A 89 10.50 -1.59 -11.89
C LEU A 89 10.52 -1.77 -10.36
N LYS A 90 10.88 -2.96 -9.88
CA LYS A 90 11.04 -3.25 -8.46
C LYS A 90 12.05 -2.32 -7.79
N ASP A 91 13.19 -2.14 -8.42
CA ASP A 91 14.28 -1.33 -7.88
C ASP A 91 13.92 0.15 -7.89
N THR A 92 13.30 0.65 -8.96
CA THR A 92 12.80 2.03 -9.04
C THR A 92 11.75 2.31 -7.97
N LEU A 93 10.76 1.43 -7.79
CA LEU A 93 9.74 1.61 -6.76
C LEU A 93 10.32 1.65 -5.35
N ARG A 94 11.31 0.80 -5.05
CA ARG A 94 11.98 0.80 -3.73
C ARG A 94 12.90 1.99 -3.51
N ALA A 95 13.42 2.59 -4.59
CA ALA A 95 14.25 3.79 -4.51
C ALA A 95 13.42 5.05 -4.29
N GLU A 96 12.33 5.22 -5.05
CA GLU A 96 11.47 6.41 -4.98
C GLU A 96 10.50 6.37 -3.78
N ILE A 97 10.11 5.17 -3.34
CA ILE A 97 9.15 4.98 -2.24
C ILE A 97 9.78 4.07 -1.15
N PRO A 98 10.61 4.62 -0.25
CA PRO A 98 11.39 3.83 0.73
C PRO A 98 10.56 3.04 1.75
N GLU A 99 9.29 3.39 1.91
CA GLU A 99 8.32 2.69 2.75
C GLU A 99 7.86 1.34 2.17
N LEU A 100 8.14 1.07 0.89
CA LEU A 100 7.90 -0.23 0.28
C LEU A 100 8.92 -1.26 0.78
N GLY A 101 8.45 -2.22 1.57
CA GLY A 101 9.25 -3.32 2.08
C GLY A 101 9.45 -4.42 1.05
N HIS A 102 8.36 -5.09 0.69
CA HIS A 102 8.35 -6.19 -0.27
C HIS A 102 7.52 -5.77 -1.49
N VAL A 103 8.09 -5.95 -2.68
CA VAL A 103 7.43 -5.65 -3.96
C VAL A 103 7.49 -6.90 -4.83
N LEU A 104 6.32 -7.37 -5.23
CA LEU A 104 6.09 -8.43 -6.21
C LEU A 104 5.52 -7.79 -7.48
N ILE A 105 6.06 -8.21 -8.64
CA ILE A 105 5.67 -7.74 -9.98
C ILE A 105 5.54 -8.96 -10.87
#